data_AF-B4R2B2-F1
#
_entry.id   AF-B4R2B2-F1
#
_cell.length_a   1.000
_cell.length_b   1.000
_cell.length_c   1.000
_cell.angle_alpha   90.00
_cell.angle_beta   90.00
_cell.angle_gamma   90.00
#
_symmetry.space_group_name_H-M   'P 1'
#
loop_
_entity.id
_entity.type
_entity.pdbx_description
1 polymer ?
#
loop_
_entity_poly.entity_id
_entity_poly.type
_entity_poly.pdbx_seq_one_letter_code
_entity_poly.pdbx_strand_id
1 'polypeptide(L)'
;MCKLIGLMSNIIMLLSLITEIASMVEFTNVKCTSWDNAFDDFEYCHLKSVNRSFKYLSLKVNLHKLPITKWKVNFSLLKRYNGYKPFLYNITVDACKALRHPKSNPIFNFFHGLFKKHSNMNHTCSFNHDLIVEKLPTNFMNQQVSGDLKFPHGDYLFHSDWYAYGINRATVDFFYSLS
;
A
#
# COMPACT_ATOMS: atom_id res chain seq x y z
N MET A 1 -26.61 45.10 -14.89
CA MET A 1 -26.40 43.84 -15.66
C MET A 1 -24.95 43.39 -15.70
N CYS A 2 -23.97 44.19 -16.15
CA CYS A 2 -22.56 43.74 -16.29
C CYS A 2 -21.88 43.21 -15.00
N LYS A 3 -22.14 43.81 -13.83
CA LYS A 3 -21.55 43.35 -12.55
C LYS A 3 -22.04 41.96 -12.11
N LEU A 4 -23.28 41.59 -12.45
CA LEU A 4 -23.87 40.31 -12.08
C LEU A 4 -23.31 39.16 -12.94
N ILE A 5 -23.04 39.46 -14.22
CA ILE A 5 -22.43 38.52 -15.17
C ILE A 5 -20.97 38.22 -14.78
N GLY A 6 -20.21 39.23 -14.36
CA GLY A 6 -18.84 39.04 -13.86
C GLY A 6 -18.77 38.21 -12.57
N LEU A 7 -19.71 38.41 -11.65
CA LEU A 7 -19.80 37.63 -10.42
C LEU A 7 -20.15 36.16 -10.70
N MET A 8 -21.09 35.93 -11.62
CA MET A 8 -21.48 34.57 -12.05
C MET A 8 -20.34 33.84 -12.75
N SER A 9 -19.57 34.53 -13.60
CA SER A 9 -18.38 33.96 -14.25
C SER A 9 -17.30 33.55 -13.25
N ASN A 10 -17.05 34.37 -12.22
CA ASN A 10 -16.08 34.03 -11.16
C ASN A 10 -16.55 32.84 -10.31
N ILE A 11 -17.84 32.73 -10.03
CA ILE A 11 -18.43 31.60 -9.31
C ILE A 11 -18.32 30.30 -10.14
N ILE A 12 -18.61 30.36 -11.45
CA ILE A 12 -18.45 29.22 -12.36
C ILE A 12 -16.98 28.79 -12.46
N MET A 13 -16.05 29.74 -12.52
CA MET A 13 -14.61 29.47 -12.53
C MET A 13 -14.16 28.83 -11.19
N LEU A 14 -14.69 29.32 -10.06
CA LEU A 14 -14.43 28.73 -8.73
C LEU A 14 -15.04 27.32 -8.59
N LEU A 15 -16.25 27.09 -9.11
CA LEU A 15 -16.90 25.77 -9.16
C LEU A 15 -16.14 24.80 -10.09
N SER A 16 -15.55 25.29 -11.19
CA SER A 16 -14.71 24.48 -12.08
C SER A 16 -13.36 24.10 -11.47
N LEU A 17 -12.87 24.83 -10.45
CA LEU A 17 -11.71 24.42 -9.65
C LEU A 17 -12.07 23.31 -8.63
N ILE A 18 -13.36 23.07 -8.40
CA ILE A 18 -13.88 21.94 -7.61
C ILE A 18 -14.14 20.73 -8.54
N THR A 19 -13.51 20.67 -9.72
CA THR A 19 -13.41 19.39 -10.45
C THR A 19 -12.94 18.35 -9.45
N GLU A 20 -13.79 17.38 -9.19
CA GLU A 20 -13.53 16.26 -8.29
C GLU A 20 -12.10 15.80 -8.52
N ILE A 21 -11.29 15.76 -7.45
CA ILE A 21 -10.05 15.00 -7.48
C ILE A 21 -10.51 13.55 -7.67
N ALA A 22 -10.71 13.13 -8.92
CA ALA A 22 -10.93 11.76 -9.26
C ALA A 22 -9.76 11.01 -8.62
N SER A 23 -10.07 10.09 -7.70
CA SER A 23 -9.03 9.34 -7.02
C SER A 23 -8.30 8.54 -8.08
N MET A 24 -7.03 8.88 -8.35
CA MET A 24 -6.22 8.12 -9.31
C MET A 24 -6.16 6.67 -8.86
N VAL A 25 -6.09 6.42 -7.55
CA VAL A 25 -6.04 5.06 -6.97
C VAL A 25 -7.43 4.58 -6.57
N GLU A 26 -7.79 3.36 -6.95
CA GLU A 26 -8.90 2.63 -6.37
C GLU A 26 -8.46 1.25 -5.85
N PHE A 27 -8.87 0.88 -4.64
CA PHE A 27 -8.60 -0.45 -4.09
C PHE A 27 -9.67 -1.44 -4.55
N THR A 28 -9.24 -2.57 -5.12
CA THR A 28 -10.14 -3.55 -5.75
C THR A 28 -10.22 -4.86 -4.97
N ASN A 29 -9.11 -5.36 -4.42
CA ASN A 29 -9.11 -6.57 -3.61
C ASN A 29 -7.86 -6.67 -2.71
N VAL A 30 -7.93 -7.51 -1.69
CA VAL A 30 -6.76 -7.95 -0.93
C VAL A 30 -6.91 -9.43 -0.61
N LYS A 31 -5.82 -10.19 -0.76
CA LYS A 31 -5.73 -11.58 -0.31
C LYS A 31 -4.51 -11.72 0.58
N CYS A 32 -4.73 -12.29 1.75
CA CYS A 32 -3.66 -12.62 2.69
C CYS A 32 -3.65 -14.14 2.90
N THR A 33 -2.46 -14.72 2.96
CA THR A 33 -2.27 -16.16 3.16
C THR A 33 -1.13 -16.37 4.13
N SER A 34 -1.39 -17.12 5.21
CA SER A 34 -0.32 -17.71 6.01
C SER A 34 0.01 -19.10 5.46
N TRP A 35 1.30 -19.41 5.41
CA TRP A 35 1.85 -20.69 4.97
C TRP A 35 2.26 -21.57 6.15
N ASP A 36 2.35 -21.02 7.35
CA ASP A 36 2.60 -21.75 8.59
C ASP A 36 1.79 -21.11 9.73
N ASN A 37 0.55 -21.57 9.91
CA ASN A 37 -0.35 -21.09 10.96
C ASN A 37 0.20 -21.30 12.39
N ALA A 38 1.24 -22.11 12.59
CA ALA A 38 1.92 -22.24 13.88
C ALA A 38 3.00 -21.16 14.08
N PHE A 39 3.33 -20.39 13.04
CA PHE A 39 4.25 -19.26 13.08
C PHE A 39 3.49 -17.92 13.11
N ASP A 40 2.54 -17.75 12.19
CA ASP A 40 1.71 -16.55 12.07
C ASP A 40 0.32 -16.85 11.50
N ASP A 41 -0.63 -15.98 11.80
CA ASP A 41 -1.95 -16.00 11.17
C ASP A 41 -2.49 -14.57 10.96
N PHE A 42 -3.46 -14.40 10.06
CA PHE A 42 -4.09 -13.11 9.84
C PHE A 42 -5.39 -13.03 10.64
N GLU A 43 -5.41 -12.23 11.71
CA GLU A 43 -6.65 -11.95 12.46
C GLU A 43 -7.68 -11.26 11.58
N TYR A 44 -7.21 -10.32 10.77
CA TYR A 44 -8.01 -9.72 9.72
C TYR A 44 -7.13 -9.31 8.54
N CYS A 45 -7.74 -9.34 7.35
CA CYS A 45 -7.17 -8.82 6.12
C CYS A 45 -8.31 -8.47 5.17
N HIS A 46 -8.64 -7.19 5.07
CA HIS A 46 -9.82 -6.75 4.33
C HIS A 46 -9.69 -5.33 3.81
N LEU A 47 -10.49 -5.06 2.78
CA LEU A 47 -10.84 -3.71 2.38
C LEU A 47 -12.21 -3.36 2.95
N LYS A 48 -12.35 -2.17 3.52
CA LYS A 48 -13.66 -1.66 3.94
C LYS A 48 -14.02 -0.40 3.16
N SER A 49 -15.22 -0.39 2.59
CA SER A 49 -15.82 0.80 1.99
C SER A 49 -16.59 1.57 3.06
N VAL A 50 -16.27 2.84 3.27
CA VAL A 50 -17.04 3.72 4.18
C VAL A 50 -18.04 4.55 3.39
N ASN A 51 -17.65 5.02 2.20
CA ASN A 51 -18.53 5.68 1.23
C ASN A 51 -18.04 5.39 -0.20
N ARG A 52 -18.65 6.01 -1.22
CA ARG A 52 -18.31 5.77 -2.64
C ARG A 52 -16.84 6.02 -2.98
N SER A 53 -16.23 7.02 -2.35
CA SER A 53 -14.88 7.49 -2.69
C SER A 53 -13.84 7.18 -1.61
N PHE A 54 -14.26 6.59 -0.48
CA PHE A 54 -13.38 6.25 0.64
C PHE A 54 -13.45 4.77 0.97
N LYS A 55 -12.38 4.07 0.58
CA LYS A 55 -12.05 2.72 1.02
C LYS A 55 -10.77 2.77 1.85
N TYR A 56 -10.57 1.77 2.69
CA TYR A 56 -9.30 1.55 3.38
C TYR A 56 -8.93 0.09 3.43
N LEU A 57 -7.63 -0.18 3.51
CA LEU A 57 -7.04 -1.48 3.79
C LEU A 57 -6.73 -1.58 5.29
N SER A 58 -7.15 -2.68 5.90
CA SER A 58 -6.75 -3.07 7.25
C SER A 58 -6.29 -4.52 7.25
N LEU A 59 -5.11 -4.78 7.80
CA LEU A 59 -4.64 -6.13 8.09
C LEU A 59 -3.91 -6.18 9.44
N LYS A 60 -4.07 -7.30 10.14
CA LYS A 60 -3.31 -7.64 11.35
C LYS A 60 -2.84 -9.07 11.25
N VAL A 61 -1.56 -9.26 11.54
CA VAL A 61 -0.88 -10.55 11.58
C VAL A 61 -0.52 -10.83 13.03
N ASN A 62 -1.05 -11.90 13.61
CA ASN A 62 -0.59 -12.35 14.90
C ASN A 62 0.69 -13.15 14.74
N LEU A 63 1.67 -12.87 15.58
CA LEU A 63 2.94 -13.58 15.56
C LEU A 63 3.03 -14.53 16.75
N HIS A 64 3.03 -15.83 16.48
CA HIS A 64 3.05 -16.86 17.52
C HIS A 64 4.47 -17.23 17.97
N LYS A 65 5.49 -16.86 17.17
CA LYS A 65 6.91 -17.10 17.47
C LYS A 65 7.70 -15.80 17.50
N LEU A 66 7.85 -15.26 18.70
CA LEU A 66 8.56 -14.02 18.97
C LEU A 66 9.86 -14.30 19.78
N PRO A 67 10.90 -13.46 19.66
CA PRO A 67 10.99 -12.27 18.82
C PRO A 67 11.41 -12.59 17.37
N ILE A 68 10.88 -11.86 16.38
CA ILE A 68 11.38 -11.96 15.00
C ILE A 68 12.60 -11.06 14.84
N THR A 69 13.76 -11.69 14.67
CA THR A 69 15.07 -11.01 14.56
C THR A 69 15.62 -10.98 13.14
N LYS A 70 15.14 -11.87 12.26
CA LYS A 70 15.58 -11.98 10.86
C LYS A 70 14.38 -12.18 9.97
N TRP A 71 14.09 -11.19 9.13
CA TRP A 71 13.10 -11.34 8.08
C TRP A 71 13.52 -10.62 6.80
N LYS A 72 13.07 -11.19 5.68
CA LYS A 72 13.21 -10.64 4.34
C LYS A 72 11.82 -10.47 3.76
N VAL A 73 11.66 -9.47 2.90
CA VAL A 73 10.45 -9.32 2.10
C VAL A 73 10.84 -9.38 0.64
N ASN A 74 10.13 -10.18 -0.15
CA ASN A 74 10.10 -10.00 -1.59
C ASN A 74 8.87 -9.17 -1.91
N PHE A 75 9.01 -8.17 -2.76
CA PHE A 75 7.86 -7.49 -3.33
C PHE A 75 7.96 -7.46 -4.84
N SER A 76 6.82 -7.68 -5.48
CA SER A 76 6.66 -7.60 -6.92
C SER A 76 5.48 -6.70 -7.29
N LEU A 77 5.73 -5.77 -8.21
CA LEU A 77 4.67 -4.97 -8.82
C LEU A 77 4.34 -5.55 -10.20
N LEU A 78 3.11 -6.03 -10.33
CA LEU A 78 2.58 -6.60 -11.55
C LEU A 78 1.49 -5.68 -12.12
N LYS A 79 1.44 -5.58 -13.45
CA LYS A 79 0.39 -4.87 -14.18
C LYS A 79 -0.43 -5.87 -14.98
N ARG A 80 -1.75 -5.65 -15.01
CA ARG A 80 -2.68 -6.48 -15.77
C ARG A 80 -2.63 -6.12 -17.25
N TYR A 81 -2.37 -7.13 -18.06
CA TYR A 81 -2.58 -7.14 -19.51
C TYR A 81 -3.45 -8.37 -19.82
N ASN A 82 -2.96 -9.34 -20.60
CA ASN A 82 -3.53 -10.69 -20.71
C ASN A 82 -3.12 -11.55 -19.49
N GLY A 83 -3.49 -11.09 -18.29
CA GLY A 83 -2.99 -11.60 -17.01
C GLY A 83 -2.02 -10.62 -16.31
N TYR A 84 -1.69 -10.89 -15.04
CA TYR A 84 -0.74 -10.09 -14.29
C TYR A 84 0.68 -10.43 -14.72
N LYS A 85 1.41 -9.42 -15.23
CA LYS A 85 2.80 -9.55 -15.67
C LYS A 85 3.71 -8.63 -14.86
N PRO A 86 4.96 -9.01 -14.59
CA PRO A 86 5.93 -8.11 -13.94
C PRO A 86 6.00 -6.77 -14.67
N PHE A 87 5.88 -5.67 -13.93
CA PHE A 87 5.85 -4.32 -14.51
C PHE A 87 7.15 -3.56 -14.27
N LEU A 88 7.62 -3.49 -13.02
CA LEU A 88 8.82 -2.71 -12.66
C LEU A 88 9.72 -3.44 -11.67
N TYR A 89 9.22 -3.64 -10.45
CA TYR A 89 10.04 -4.15 -9.35
C TYR A 89 9.69 -5.60 -9.06
N ASN A 90 10.71 -6.43 -8.92
CA ASN A 90 10.68 -7.74 -8.28
C ASN A 90 12.00 -7.86 -7.53
N ILE A 91 12.00 -7.50 -6.25
CA ILE A 91 13.23 -7.51 -5.45
C ILE A 91 12.98 -8.13 -4.09
N THR A 92 14.02 -8.77 -3.56
CA THR A 92 14.06 -9.29 -2.20
C THR A 92 14.97 -8.43 -1.35
N VAL A 93 14.48 -7.99 -0.20
CA VAL A 93 15.16 -7.06 0.69
C VAL A 93 15.26 -7.65 2.09
N ASP A 94 16.43 -7.55 2.70
CA ASP A 94 16.58 -7.73 4.15
C ASP A 94 15.94 -6.53 4.85
N ALA A 95 14.73 -6.72 5.34
CA ALA A 95 13.92 -5.65 5.87
C ALA A 95 14.51 -5.10 7.17
N CYS A 96 15.13 -5.94 8.02
CA CYS A 96 15.83 -5.47 9.21
C CYS A 96 16.99 -4.52 8.86
N LYS A 97 17.80 -4.88 7.86
CA LYS A 97 18.88 -4.03 7.37
C LYS A 97 18.36 -2.74 6.74
N ALA A 98 17.30 -2.83 5.95
CA ALA A 98 16.70 -1.67 5.27
C ALA A 98 16.05 -0.69 6.25
N LEU A 99 15.37 -1.17 7.30
CA LEU A 99 14.81 -0.33 8.37
C LEU A 99 15.92 0.37 9.18
N ARG A 100 17.05 -0.30 9.42
CA ARG A 100 18.21 0.30 10.10
C ARG A 100 18.94 1.34 9.24
N HIS A 101 18.96 1.12 7.93
CA HIS A 101 19.62 2.01 6.97
C HIS A 101 18.71 2.32 5.77
N PRO A 102 17.67 3.17 5.93
CA PRO A 102 16.66 3.41 4.90
C PRO A 102 17.22 3.91 3.57
N LYS A 103 18.33 4.66 3.62
CA LYS A 103 19.01 5.18 2.43
C LYS A 103 19.72 4.09 1.60
N SER A 104 19.92 2.90 2.14
CA SER A 104 20.62 1.80 1.45
C SER A 104 19.76 1.09 0.39
N ASN A 105 18.43 1.20 0.50
CA ASN A 105 17.51 0.64 -0.47
C ASN A 105 16.35 1.62 -0.74
N PRO A 106 16.54 2.56 -1.68
CA PRO A 106 15.53 3.58 -2.01
C PRO A 106 14.19 2.98 -2.46
N ILE A 107 14.22 1.83 -3.15
CA ILE A 107 13.02 1.15 -3.64
C ILE A 107 12.20 0.62 -2.45
N PHE A 108 12.85 -0.09 -1.52
CA PHE A 108 12.18 -0.51 -0.27
C PHE A 108 11.65 0.69 0.51
N ASN A 109 12.43 1.76 0.64
CA ASN A 109 12.01 2.94 1.38
C ASN A 109 10.78 3.62 0.75
N PHE A 110 10.66 3.61 -0.58
CA PHE A 110 9.46 4.06 -1.28
C PHE A 110 8.24 3.20 -0.92
N PHE A 111 8.33 1.88 -1.10
CA PHE A 111 7.21 0.97 -0.81
C PHE A 111 6.83 0.92 0.67
N HIS A 112 7.82 0.91 1.57
CA HIS A 112 7.59 1.04 3.01
C HIS A 112 6.89 2.36 3.35
N GLY A 113 7.26 3.45 2.66
CA GLY A 113 6.61 4.75 2.77
C GLY A 113 5.10 4.73 2.50
N LEU A 114 4.63 3.81 1.65
CA LEU A 114 3.22 3.68 1.29
C LEU A 114 2.32 3.21 2.44
N PHE A 115 2.88 2.54 3.45
CA PHE A 115 2.08 2.01 4.57
C PHE A 115 2.62 2.36 5.96
N LYS A 116 3.88 2.79 6.10
CA LYS A 116 4.53 2.99 7.41
C LYS A 116 3.81 3.95 8.36
N LYS A 117 3.07 4.94 7.84
CA LYS A 117 2.30 5.89 8.67
C LYS A 117 1.02 5.27 9.26
N HIS A 118 0.56 4.18 8.65
CA HIS A 118 -0.61 3.42 9.05
C HIS A 118 -0.20 2.06 9.63
N SER A 119 1.05 1.87 10.02
CA SER A 119 1.58 0.59 10.47
C SER A 119 2.45 0.74 11.71
N ASN A 120 2.46 -0.29 12.55
CA ASN A 120 3.41 -0.41 13.66
C ASN A 120 4.79 -0.94 13.21
N MET A 121 4.97 -1.25 11.93
CA MET A 121 6.25 -1.69 11.36
C MET A 121 7.20 -0.54 11.01
N ASN A 122 7.35 0.43 11.91
CA ASN A 122 8.10 1.67 11.67
C ASN A 122 9.42 1.77 12.46
N HIS A 123 9.77 0.73 13.22
CA HIS A 123 10.99 0.65 14.01
C HIS A 123 11.95 -0.40 13.44
N THR A 124 13.19 -0.41 13.93
CA THR A 124 14.18 -1.44 13.59
C THR A 124 13.88 -2.75 14.30
N CYS A 125 14.29 -3.88 13.71
CA CYS A 125 14.21 -5.20 14.38
C CYS A 125 14.87 -5.19 15.78
N SER A 126 14.44 -6.04 16.72
CA SER A 126 13.46 -7.14 16.59
C SER A 126 11.99 -6.71 16.74
N PHE A 127 11.09 -7.53 16.19
CA PHE A 127 9.65 -7.40 16.37
C PHE A 127 9.17 -8.35 17.47
N ASN A 128 8.54 -7.80 18.50
CA ASN A 128 8.08 -8.52 19.70
C ASN A 128 6.56 -8.36 19.93
N HIS A 129 5.84 -8.01 18.88
CA HIS A 129 4.41 -7.76 18.88
C HIS A 129 3.84 -8.11 17.51
N ASP A 130 2.52 -8.27 17.43
CA ASP A 130 1.78 -8.46 16.19
C ASP A 130 2.03 -7.33 15.19
N LEU A 131 1.91 -7.62 13.90
CA LEU A 131 2.14 -6.65 12.83
C LEU A 131 0.81 -6.13 12.33
N ILE A 132 0.69 -4.81 12.19
CA ILE A 132 -0.57 -4.16 11.87
C ILE A 132 -0.34 -3.15 10.75
N VAL A 133 -1.25 -3.13 9.77
CA VAL A 133 -1.54 -1.98 8.93
C VAL A 133 -3.01 -1.62 9.15
N GLU A 134 -3.26 -0.49 9.78
CA GLU A 134 -4.60 -0.10 10.24
C GLU A 134 -5.13 1.08 9.42
N LYS A 135 -6.27 0.86 8.77
CA LYS A 135 -7.05 1.88 8.05
C LYS A 135 -6.18 2.70 7.10
N LEU A 136 -5.33 2.03 6.31
CA LEU A 136 -4.59 2.67 5.22
C LEU A 136 -5.59 3.14 4.15
N PRO A 137 -5.81 4.44 3.98
CA PRO A 137 -6.91 4.93 3.16
C PRO A 137 -6.47 5.17 1.73
N THR A 138 -7.41 5.06 0.80
CA THR A 138 -7.17 5.27 -0.64
C THR A 138 -6.63 6.67 -0.95
N ASN A 139 -7.09 7.71 -0.24
CA ASN A 139 -6.60 9.09 -0.44
C ASN A 139 -5.12 9.27 -0.07
N PHE A 140 -4.65 8.58 0.98
CA PHE A 140 -3.24 8.59 1.37
C PHE A 140 -2.39 7.93 0.28
N MET A 141 -2.83 6.76 -0.20
CA MET A 141 -2.16 6.09 -1.31
C MET A 141 -2.12 6.98 -2.55
N ASN A 142 -3.25 7.62 -2.90
CA ASN A 142 -3.35 8.54 -4.02
C ASN A 142 -2.27 9.63 -3.97
N GLN A 143 -2.05 10.25 -2.81
CA GLN A 143 -1.01 11.26 -2.63
C GLN A 143 0.41 10.70 -2.79
N GLN A 144 0.66 9.47 -2.35
CA GLN A 144 1.99 8.85 -2.45
C GLN A 144 2.35 8.44 -3.89
N VAL A 145 1.41 7.88 -4.65
CA VAL A 145 1.65 7.48 -6.05
C VAL A 145 1.45 8.59 -7.08
N SER A 146 0.73 9.66 -6.75
CA SER A 146 0.64 10.87 -7.61
C SER A 146 1.87 11.79 -7.52
N GLY A 147 2.88 11.41 -6.73
CA GLY A 147 4.15 12.14 -6.63
C GLY A 147 5.04 11.98 -7.87
N ASP A 148 6.36 12.03 -7.68
CA ASP A 148 7.34 12.06 -8.79
C ASP A 148 7.28 10.83 -9.72
N LEU A 149 6.76 9.70 -9.23
CA LEU A 149 6.72 8.43 -9.95
C LEU A 149 5.37 8.25 -10.67
N LYS A 150 5.27 8.75 -11.90
CA LYS A 150 4.05 8.64 -12.74
C LYS A 150 3.84 7.21 -13.24
N PHE A 151 3.06 6.43 -12.49
CA PHE A 151 2.62 5.11 -12.94
C PHE A 151 1.54 5.25 -14.04
N PRO A 152 1.58 4.44 -15.11
CA PRO A 152 0.55 4.50 -16.15
C PRO A 152 -0.80 4.00 -15.63
N HIS A 153 -1.90 4.40 -16.27
CA HIS A 153 -3.22 3.87 -15.95
C HIS A 153 -3.30 2.35 -16.17
N GLY A 154 -4.18 1.69 -15.40
CA GLY A 154 -4.49 0.26 -15.50
C GLY A 154 -4.64 -0.44 -14.15
N ASP A 155 -4.86 -1.75 -14.19
CA ASP A 155 -4.96 -2.59 -12.99
C ASP A 155 -3.60 -3.13 -12.57
N TYR A 156 -3.34 -3.14 -11.27
CA TYR A 156 -2.08 -3.55 -10.66
C TYR A 156 -2.31 -4.58 -9.55
N LEU A 157 -1.27 -5.38 -9.32
CA LEU A 157 -1.11 -6.25 -8.17
C LEU A 157 0.23 -5.90 -7.52
N PHE A 158 0.16 -5.48 -6.26
CA PHE A 158 1.31 -5.46 -5.37
C PHE A 158 1.35 -6.78 -4.61
N HIS A 159 2.24 -7.67 -5.06
CA HIS A 159 2.49 -8.97 -4.45
C HIS A 159 3.64 -8.84 -3.45
N SER A 160 3.51 -9.43 -2.26
CA SER A 160 4.59 -9.48 -1.28
C SER A 160 4.65 -10.81 -0.54
N ASP A 161 5.85 -11.37 -0.47
CA ASP A 161 6.18 -12.57 0.29
C ASP A 161 7.05 -12.22 1.49
N TRP A 162 6.73 -12.82 2.63
CA TRP A 162 7.27 -12.47 3.93
C TRP A 162 8.04 -13.64 4.51
N TYR A 163 9.36 -13.55 4.49
CA TYR A 163 10.25 -14.62 4.89
C TYR A 163 10.79 -14.38 6.29
N ALA A 164 10.53 -15.27 7.23
CA ALA A 164 11.18 -15.29 8.53
C ALA A 164 12.17 -16.46 8.59
N TYR A 165 13.43 -16.18 8.95
CA TYR A 165 14.49 -17.20 9.01
C TYR A 165 14.66 -18.00 7.70
N GLY A 166 14.39 -17.38 6.55
CA GLY A 166 14.53 -18.00 5.23
C GLY A 166 13.32 -18.81 4.75
N ILE A 167 12.27 -18.94 5.56
CA ILE A 167 11.04 -19.66 5.22
C ILE A 167 9.94 -18.64 4.92
N ASN A 168 9.22 -18.78 3.80
CA ASN A 168 8.06 -17.94 3.50
C ASN A 168 6.96 -18.26 4.53
N ARG A 169 6.55 -17.25 5.30
CA ARG A 169 5.53 -17.36 6.35
C ARG A 169 4.19 -16.84 5.87
N ALA A 170 4.20 -15.76 5.08
CA ALA A 170 2.97 -15.16 4.60
C ALA A 170 3.13 -14.54 3.20
N THR A 171 2.02 -14.49 2.48
CA THR A 171 1.87 -13.75 1.22
C THR A 171 0.73 -12.76 1.35
N VAL A 172 0.94 -11.55 0.84
CA VAL A 172 -0.10 -10.52 0.69
C VAL A 172 -0.17 -10.06 -0.76
N ASP A 173 -1.31 -10.28 -1.39
CA ASP A 173 -1.67 -9.79 -2.71
C ASP A 173 -2.64 -8.63 -2.58
N PHE A 174 -2.19 -7.42 -2.92
CA PHE A 174 -3.00 -6.22 -2.90
C PHE A 174 -3.28 -5.71 -4.31
N PHE A 175 -4.56 -5.67 -4.67
CA PHE A 175 -5.03 -5.30 -5.99
C PHE A 175 -5.60 -3.87 -5.98
N TYR A 176 -5.17 -3.06 -6.94
CA TYR A 176 -5.62 -1.68 -7.09
C TYR A 176 -5.59 -1.25 -8.56
N SER A 177 -6.39 -0.25 -8.92
CA SER A 177 -6.39 0.36 -10.26
C SER A 177 -5.89 1.80 -10.19
N LEU A 178 -5.29 2.24 -11.30
CA LEU A 178 -4.91 3.62 -11.56
C LEU A 178 -5.73 4.19 -12.72
N SER A 179 -6.53 5.23 -12.47
CA SER A 179 -7.45 5.88 -13.44
C SER A 179 -7.19 7.37 -13.62
#